data_AF-A0A1V2NSS3-F1
#
_entry.id   AF-A0A1V2NSS3-F1
#
_cell.length_a   1.000
_cell.length_b   1.000
_cell.length_c   1.000
_cell.angle_alpha   90.00
_cell.angle_beta   90.00
_cell.angle_gamma   90.00
#
_symmetry.space_group_name_H-M   'P 1'
#
loop_
_entity.id
_entity.type
_entity.pdbx_description
1 polymer ?
#
loop_
_entity_poly.entity_id
_entity_poly.type
_entity_poly.pdbx_seq_one_letter_code
_entity_poly.pdbx_strand_id
1 'polypeptide(L)'
;MSEIRFDTYLERLRSTGSIALLQQELPAPVDEFRRGLRRAARAAGIRVLTSRQGGSFIAWDPAFEVPAEALRAAMDALTILPSTVATCPDDLVVMRDAPGGGWVCPECGRRVELPPSTRPKPDDTGIPGINGG
;
A
#
# COMPACT_ATOMS: atom_id res chain seq x y z
N MET A 1 31.49 -0.47 13.21
CA MET A 1 30.17 -1.08 12.98
C MET A 1 29.18 -0.27 13.79
N SER A 2 28.19 0.34 13.15
CA SER A 2 27.18 1.12 13.88
C SER A 2 26.25 0.18 14.63
N GLU A 3 26.06 0.41 15.92
CA GLU A 3 25.15 -0.36 16.77
C GLU A 3 23.70 -0.20 16.28
N ILE A 4 23.00 -1.32 16.09
CA ILE A 4 21.60 -1.30 15.65
C ILE A 4 20.72 -0.94 16.85
N ARG A 5 20.10 0.24 16.81
CA ARG A 5 19.15 0.69 17.84
C ARG A 5 17.76 0.12 17.58
N PHE A 6 17.41 -0.96 18.26
CA PHE A 6 16.12 -1.63 18.06
C PHE A 6 14.92 -0.83 18.61
N ASP A 7 15.12 0.04 19.61
CA ASP A 7 14.04 0.80 20.25
C ASP A 7 13.24 1.66 19.27
N THR A 8 13.91 2.32 18.33
CA THR A 8 13.25 3.14 17.30
C THR A 8 12.28 2.32 16.43
N TYR A 9 12.60 1.06 16.16
CA TYR A 9 11.71 0.16 15.42
C TYR A 9 10.57 -0.35 16.30
N LEU A 10 10.81 -0.58 17.59
CA LEU A 10 9.75 -0.99 18.51
C LEU A 10 8.73 0.14 18.74
N GLU A 11 9.18 1.39 18.86
CA GLU A 11 8.31 2.57 18.97
C GLU A 11 7.44 2.74 17.73
N ARG A 12 8.01 2.55 16.53
CA ARG A 12 7.23 2.53 15.29
C ARG A 12 6.20 1.40 15.28
N LEU A 13 6.58 0.17 15.60
CA LEU A 13 5.63 -0.95 15.67
C LEU A 13 4.49 -0.69 16.66
N ARG A 14 4.76 -0.04 17.80
CA ARG A 14 3.73 0.34 18.79
C ARG A 14 2.82 1.47 18.34
N SER A 15 3.31 2.38 17.52
CA SER A 15 2.55 3.56 17.11
C SER A 15 1.79 3.34 15.80
N THR A 16 2.36 2.60 14.87
CA THR A 16 1.82 2.43 13.51
C THR A 16 1.48 0.98 13.16
N GLY A 17 1.80 0.02 14.03
CA GLY A 17 1.53 -1.41 13.82
C GLY A 17 2.42 -2.09 12.78
N SER A 18 3.15 -1.34 11.97
CA SER A 18 3.97 -1.88 10.89
C SER A 18 5.14 -0.97 10.51
N ILE A 19 6.15 -1.57 9.88
CA ILE A 19 7.30 -0.91 9.31
C ILE A 19 7.59 -1.57 7.97
N ALA A 20 7.77 -0.76 6.92
CA ALA A 20 8.32 -1.18 5.65
C ALA A 20 9.68 -0.50 5.44
N LEU A 21 10.67 -1.27 5.01
CA LEU A 21 12.02 -0.80 4.68
C LEU A 21 12.40 -1.33 3.31
N LEU A 22 13.05 -0.49 2.51
CA LEU A 22 13.67 -0.94 1.27
C LEU A 22 14.95 -1.73 1.56
N GLN A 23 15.35 -2.62 0.65
CA GLN A 23 16.51 -3.48 0.87
C GLN A 23 17.80 -2.67 1.10
N GLN A 24 17.98 -1.53 0.42
CA GLN A 24 19.15 -0.66 0.64
C GLN A 24 19.14 0.07 1.98
N GLU A 25 17.99 0.15 2.67
CA GLU A 25 17.84 0.82 3.96
C GLU A 25 18.03 -0.16 5.13
N LEU A 26 18.04 -1.47 4.86
CA LEU A 26 18.16 -2.47 5.90
C LEU A 26 19.56 -2.44 6.53
N PRO A 27 19.65 -2.37 7.87
CA PRO A 27 20.92 -2.48 8.56
C PRO A 27 21.62 -3.79 8.22
N ALA A 28 22.89 -3.70 7.82
CA ALA A 28 23.75 -4.86 7.62
C ALA A 28 24.40 -5.28 8.95
N PRO A 29 24.51 -6.59 9.25
CA PRO A 29 24.02 -7.70 8.44
C PRO A 29 22.51 -7.94 8.60
N VAL A 30 21.81 -8.09 7.47
CA VAL A 30 20.33 -8.15 7.41
C VAL A 30 19.74 -9.28 8.24
N ASP A 31 20.36 -10.46 8.25
CA ASP A 31 19.86 -11.60 9.02
C ASP A 31 20.04 -11.41 10.53
N GLU A 32 21.05 -10.66 10.96
CA GLU A 32 21.21 -10.28 12.36
C GLU A 32 20.16 -9.25 12.75
N PHE A 33 19.94 -8.22 11.93
CA PHE A 33 18.86 -7.26 12.12
C PHE A 33 17.50 -7.95 12.28
N ARG A 34 17.15 -8.86 11.37
CA ARG A 34 15.87 -9.59 11.39
C ARG A 34 15.71 -10.49 12.62
N ARG A 35 16.80 -11.09 13.11
CA ARG A 35 16.79 -11.91 14.34
C ARG A 35 16.74 -11.01 15.58
N GLY A 36 17.49 -9.92 15.60
CA GLY A 36 17.50 -8.92 16.66
C GLY A 36 16.13 -8.27 16.85
N LEU A 37 15.51 -7.79 15.77
CA LEU A 37 14.19 -7.17 15.80
C LEU A 37 13.14 -8.14 16.36
N ARG A 38 13.12 -9.40 15.91
CA ARG A 38 12.19 -10.42 16.44
C ARG A 38 12.41 -10.71 17.92
N ARG A 39 13.67 -10.76 18.38
CA ARG A 39 14.00 -10.97 19.80
C ARG A 39 13.58 -9.78 20.65
N ALA A 40 13.90 -8.56 20.21
CA ALA A 40 13.55 -7.32 20.90
C ALA A 40 12.04 -7.13 20.99
N ALA A 41 11.31 -7.37 19.88
CA ALA A 41 9.86 -7.28 19.86
C ALA A 41 9.21 -8.30 20.79
N ARG A 42 9.68 -9.56 20.78
CA ARG A 42 9.19 -10.59 21.70
C ARG A 42 9.42 -10.22 23.16
N ALA A 43 10.60 -9.68 23.50
CA ALA A 43 10.90 -9.19 24.85
C ALA A 43 9.98 -8.02 25.26
N ALA A 44 9.55 -7.22 24.29
CA ALA A 44 8.60 -6.13 24.46
C ALA A 44 7.11 -6.55 24.41
N GLY A 45 6.82 -7.86 24.30
CA GLY A 45 5.45 -8.39 24.24
C GLY A 45 4.75 -8.24 22.88
N ILE A 46 5.47 -7.80 21.85
CA ILE A 46 4.94 -7.58 20.51
C ILE A 46 5.13 -8.85 19.67
N ARG A 47 4.04 -9.34 19.06
CA ARG A 47 4.14 -10.40 18.06
C ARG A 47 4.57 -9.76 16.74
N VAL A 48 5.62 -10.25 16.09
CA VAL A 48 6.05 -9.68 14.80
C VAL A 48 6.02 -10.76 13.73
N LEU A 49 5.27 -10.49 12.67
CA LEU A 49 5.35 -11.21 11.41
C LEU A 49 6.21 -10.42 10.43
N THR A 50 6.90 -11.12 9.53
CA THR A 50 7.75 -10.47 8.54
C THR A 50 7.53 -11.06 7.16
N SER A 51 7.48 -10.20 6.14
CA SER A 51 7.42 -10.60 4.74
C SER A 51 8.68 -10.11 4.01
N ARG A 52 9.09 -10.89 3.00
CA ARG A 52 10.16 -10.51 2.08
C ARG A 52 9.59 -10.60 0.66
N GLN A 53 9.03 -9.49 0.18
CA GLN A 53 8.61 -9.36 -1.21
C GLN A 53 9.56 -8.41 -1.94
N GLY A 54 10.09 -8.87 -3.08
CA GLY A 54 10.67 -8.03 -4.14
C GLY A 54 11.47 -6.80 -3.69
N GLY A 55 12.55 -6.98 -2.93
CA GLY A 55 13.44 -5.86 -2.55
C GLY A 55 12.94 -5.01 -1.37
N SER A 56 11.90 -5.43 -0.67
CA SER A 56 11.41 -4.79 0.55
C SER A 56 11.31 -5.77 1.71
N PHE A 57 11.41 -5.23 2.92
CA PHE A 57 11.16 -5.95 4.18
C PHE A 57 10.02 -5.26 4.91
N ILE A 58 9.01 -6.03 5.26
CA ILE A 58 7.89 -5.56 6.06
C ILE A 58 7.86 -6.34 7.36
N ALA A 59 7.75 -5.63 8.48
CA ALA A 59 7.46 -6.17 9.79
C ALA A 59 6.15 -5.58 10.31
N TRP A 60 5.27 -6.39 10.89
CA TRP A 60 4.01 -5.91 11.46
C TRP A 60 3.59 -6.70 12.69
N ASP A 61 2.84 -6.04 13.57
CA ASP A 61 2.17 -6.65 14.70
C ASP A 61 0.73 -7.05 14.33
N PRO A 62 0.39 -8.35 14.27
CA PRO A 62 -0.95 -8.79 13.92
C PRO A 62 -2.00 -8.47 15.00
N ALA A 63 -1.58 -8.10 16.22
CA ALA A 63 -2.48 -7.70 17.29
C ALA A 63 -2.70 -6.19 17.37
N PHE A 64 -2.04 -5.40 16.51
CA PHE A 64 -2.19 -3.96 16.50
C PHE A 64 -3.58 -3.56 15.98
N GLU A 65 -4.33 -2.83 16.82
CA GLU A 65 -5.61 -2.23 16.43
C GLU A 65 -5.35 -0.92 15.70
N VAL A 66 -5.71 -0.88 14.41
CA VAL A 66 -5.55 0.32 13.58
C VAL A 66 -6.58 1.38 13.99
N PRO A 67 -6.17 2.60 14.35
CA PRO A 67 -7.10 3.68 14.65
C PRO A 67 -8.01 3.98 13.45
N ALA A 68 -9.29 4.30 13.72
CA ALA A 68 -10.29 4.51 12.68
C ALA A 68 -9.89 5.66 11.72
N GLU A 69 -9.23 6.70 12.24
CA GLU A 69 -8.74 7.83 11.47
C GLU A 69 -7.63 7.41 10.49
N ALA A 70 -6.70 6.57 10.96
CA ALA A 70 -5.62 6.05 10.12
C ALA A 70 -6.16 5.11 9.03
N LEU A 71 -7.14 4.26 9.37
CA LEU A 71 -7.81 3.42 8.39
C LEU A 71 -8.55 4.25 7.35
N ARG A 72 -9.30 5.28 7.77
CA ARG A 72 -9.99 6.19 6.85
C ARG A 72 -9.01 6.89 5.92
N ALA A 73 -7.93 7.45 6.45
CA ALA A 73 -6.90 8.09 5.63
C ALA A 73 -6.26 7.13 4.61
N ALA A 74 -6.03 5.87 4.99
CA ALA A 74 -5.51 4.85 4.07
C ALA A 74 -6.53 4.52 2.96
N MET A 75 -7.80 4.37 3.30
CA MET A 75 -8.87 4.15 2.32
C MET A 75 -9.00 5.35 1.37
N ASP A 76 -8.99 6.58 1.89
CA ASP A 76 -9.05 7.80 1.10
C ASP A 76 -7.86 7.87 0.13
N ALA A 77 -6.64 7.59 0.61
CA ALA A 77 -5.45 7.54 -0.25
C ALA A 77 -5.58 6.49 -1.36
N LEU A 78 -6.11 5.31 -1.07
CA LEU A 78 -6.39 4.28 -2.09
C LEU A 78 -7.46 4.70 -3.10
N THR A 79 -8.41 5.55 -2.71
CA THR A 79 -9.43 6.08 -3.65
C THR A 79 -8.93 7.22 -4.53
N ILE A 80 -7.85 7.91 -4.10
CA ILE A 80 -7.16 8.95 -4.87
C ILE A 80 -6.16 8.32 -5.83
N LEU A 81 -5.52 7.22 -5.43
CA LEU A 81 -4.66 6.47 -6.33
C LEU A 81 -5.53 5.90 -7.46
N PRO A 82 -5.18 6.16 -8.73
CA PRO A 82 -5.89 5.51 -9.79
C PRO A 82 -5.77 4.01 -9.61
N SER A 83 -6.91 3.34 -9.56
CA SER A 83 -6.99 1.88 -9.61
C SER A 83 -6.08 1.40 -10.74
N THR A 84 -5.02 0.66 -10.40
CA THR A 84 -4.22 -0.08 -11.39
C THR A 84 -4.99 -1.29 -11.92
N VAL A 85 -6.17 -1.56 -11.36
CA VAL A 85 -7.07 -2.62 -11.79
C VAL A 85 -7.97 -2.07 -12.91
N ALA A 86 -7.84 -2.65 -14.09
CA ALA A 86 -8.69 -2.37 -15.25
C ALA A 86 -10.16 -2.68 -14.92
N THR A 87 -11.06 -1.71 -15.11
CA THR A 87 -12.50 -1.85 -14.88
C THR A 87 -13.28 -1.55 -16.16
N CYS A 88 -14.32 -2.32 -16.46
CA CYS A 88 -15.09 -2.10 -17.67
C CYS A 88 -15.75 -0.69 -17.64
N PRO A 89 -15.69 0.09 -18.72
CA PRO A 89 -16.25 1.44 -18.73
C PRO A 89 -17.78 1.49 -18.62
N ASP A 90 -18.48 0.38 -18.90
CA ASP A 90 -19.95 0.36 -18.94
C ASP A 90 -20.57 -0.12 -17.63
N ASP A 91 -20.01 -1.18 -17.04
CA ASP A 91 -20.55 -1.85 -15.85
C ASP A 91 -19.64 -1.75 -14.62
N LEU A 92 -18.44 -1.15 -14.78
CA LEU A 92 -17.41 -0.97 -13.74
C LEU A 92 -16.88 -2.27 -13.12
N VAL A 93 -17.20 -3.42 -13.71
CA VAL A 93 -16.70 -4.72 -13.24
C VAL A 93 -15.21 -4.84 -13.54
N VAL A 94 -14.46 -5.45 -12.61
CA VAL A 94 -13.04 -5.74 -12.79
C VAL A 94 -12.84 -6.64 -14.00
N MET A 95 -12.04 -6.18 -14.96
CA MET A 95 -11.74 -6.93 -16.17
C MET A 95 -10.66 -7.98 -15.90
N ARG A 96 -10.72 -9.10 -16.64
CA ARG A 96 -9.76 -10.22 -16.55
C ARG A 96 -8.75 -10.14 -17.69
N ASP A 97 -7.55 -10.66 -17.50
CA ASP A 97 -6.59 -10.77 -18.60
C ASP A 97 -7.14 -11.68 -19.70
N ALA A 98 -7.05 -11.21 -20.94
CA ALA A 98 -7.52 -11.94 -22.09
C ALA A 98 -6.35 -12.72 -22.74
N PRO A 99 -6.56 -13.98 -23.18
CA PRO A 99 -5.54 -14.71 -23.92
C PRO A 99 -5.16 -13.94 -25.20
N GLY A 100 -3.86 -13.66 -25.38
CA GLY A 100 -3.33 -12.86 -26.50
C GLY A 100 -3.06 -11.38 -26.16
N GLY A 101 -3.30 -10.95 -24.92
CA GLY A 101 -3.10 -9.56 -24.48
C GLY A 101 -4.42 -8.79 -24.32
N GLY A 102 -4.37 -7.72 -23.52
CA GLY A 102 -5.54 -6.91 -23.16
C GLY A 102 -6.40 -7.51 -22.03
N TRP A 103 -7.52 -6.86 -21.76
CA TRP A 103 -8.46 -7.20 -20.70
C TRP A 103 -9.86 -7.46 -21.27
N VAL A 104 -10.62 -8.37 -20.66
CA VAL A 104 -11.99 -8.73 -21.01
C VAL A 104 -12.93 -8.58 -19.82
N CYS A 105 -14.07 -7.92 -20.00
CA CYS A 105 -15.12 -7.87 -18.99
C CYS A 105 -15.82 -9.25 -18.93
N PRO A 106 -15.96 -9.87 -17.75
CA PRO A 106 -16.63 -11.15 -17.61
C PRO A 106 -18.16 -11.06 -17.82
N GLU A 107 -18.77 -9.91 -17.57
CA GLU A 107 -20.23 -9.74 -17.65
C GLU A 107 -20.70 -9.39 -19.05
N CYS A 108 -20.12 -8.35 -19.67
CA CYS A 108 -20.51 -7.89 -21.01
C CYS A 108 -19.61 -8.40 -22.15
N GLY A 109 -18.51 -9.09 -21.85
CA GLY A 109 -17.60 -9.66 -22.86
C GLY A 109 -16.71 -8.64 -23.58
N ARG A 110 -16.78 -7.35 -23.23
CA ARG A 110 -16.02 -6.27 -23.87
C ARG A 110 -14.51 -6.46 -23.69
N ARG A 111 -13.74 -6.34 -24.77
CA ARG A 111 -12.26 -6.42 -24.76
C ARG A 111 -11.63 -5.05 -24.96
N VAL A 112 -10.54 -4.79 -24.24
CA VAL A 112 -9.75 -3.55 -24.33
C VAL A 112 -8.26 -3.89 -24.31
N GLU A 113 -7.47 -3.28 -25.20
CA GLU A 113 -6.03 -3.55 -25.30
C GLU A 113 -5.18 -2.70 -24.35
N LEU A 114 -5.74 -1.58 -23.86
CA LEU A 114 -5.17 -0.68 -22.87
C LEU A 114 -6.11 -0.65 -21.65
N PRO A 115 -5.58 -0.60 -20.41
CA PRO A 115 -6.44 -0.60 -19.24
C PRO A 115 -7.29 0.67 -19.26
N PRO A 116 -8.64 0.56 -19.22
CA PRO A 116 -9.55 1.68 -19.30
C PRO A 116 -9.42 2.52 -18.03
N SER A 117 -8.69 3.62 -18.16
CA SER A 117 -8.50 4.70 -17.19
C SER A 117 -8.00 4.30 -15.79
N THR A 118 -6.76 4.72 -15.51
CA THR A 118 -6.49 5.41 -14.25
C THR A 118 -7.45 6.60 -14.19
N ARG A 119 -8.41 6.62 -13.24
CA ARG A 119 -9.44 7.66 -13.08
C ARG A 119 -8.90 9.05 -13.47
N PRO A 120 -9.61 9.86 -14.31
CA PRO A 120 -9.16 11.21 -14.60
C PRO A 120 -8.98 11.98 -13.29
N LYS A 121 -7.86 12.71 -13.18
CA LYS A 121 -7.63 13.67 -12.10
C LYS A 121 -8.87 14.59 -12.02
N PRO A 122 -9.41 14.91 -10.83
CA PRO A 122 -10.46 15.92 -10.75
C PRO A 122 -9.92 17.19 -11.41
N ASP A 123 -10.66 17.75 -12.37
CA ASP A 123 -10.29 19.01 -12.99
C ASP A 123 -10.10 20.05 -11.87
N ASP A 124 -8.91 20.68 -11.83
CA ASP A 124 -8.67 21.87 -11.03
C ASP A 124 -9.66 22.94 -11.50
N THR A 125 -10.75 23.10 -10.75
CA THR A 125 -11.65 24.27 -10.67
C THR A 125 -11.46 25.34 -11.76
N GLY A 126 -12.24 25.24 -12.84
CA GLY A 126 -12.72 26.42 -13.56
C GLY A 126 -13.90 27.03 -12.82
N ILE A 127 -13.62 27.89 -11.84
CA ILE A 127 -14.59 28.67 -11.06
C ILE A 127 -15.57 29.40 -12.02
N PRO A 128 -16.89 29.42 -11.75
CA PRO A 128 -17.85 30.11 -12.59
C PRO A 128 -17.62 31.62 -12.60
N GLY A 129 -17.46 32.18 -13.81
CA GLY A 129 -17.48 33.61 -14.04
C GLY A 129 -18.84 34.19 -13.65
N ILE A 130 -18.83 34.95 -12.56
CA ILE A 130 -19.87 35.89 -12.14
C ILE A 130 -20.22 36.86 -13.29
N ASN A 131 -21.44 36.77 -13.82
CA ASN A 131 -22.02 37.86 -14.61
C ASN A 131 -22.90 38.71 -13.68
N GLY A 132 -22.45 39.93 -13.40
CA GLY A 132 -23.20 40.96 -12.70
C GLY A 132 -22.48 42.30 -12.81
N GLY A 133 -23.06 43.23 -13.57
CA GLY A 133 -22.55 44.59 -13.76
C GLY A 133 -22.75 45.10 -15.18
#